data_AF-A0A2J4G9X0-F1
#
_entry.id   AF-A0A2J4G9X0-F1
#
_cell.length_a   1.000
_cell.length_b   1.000
_cell.length_c   1.000
_cell.angle_alpha   90.00
_cell.angle_beta   90.00
_cell.angle_gamma   90.00
#
_symmetry.space_group_name_H-M   'P 1'
#
loop_
_entity.id
_entity.type
_entity.pdbx_description
1 polymer ?
#
loop_
_entity_poly.entity_id
_entity_poly.type
_entity_poly.pdbx_seq_one_letter_code
_entity_poly.pdbx_strand_id
1 'polypeptide(L)'
;MILLKRRAQVVVAAVLLIALYVMSILVMVYQAHAVFLQTRSPVAREVVASITGDFQRALAAMLAVATRAYFNYSRFSDLTGRFSNFGMSYYNRHNFTVARQVAKTFLEYWRQSVTKAYAEYGIQVSYSLERLDVSQYLNRSRAVYDLMKGYWYLPASGSYAYAKLRMNLTRLGLYNWESDVFVGLTVRVYRTPIRYYNSTNGNVSLTINVLFDRGEYYGNLLAKGWVEIYYPEKVGSTYTGRWLKATIKDVRYDGMGNYTVTFEPYVDVLTDPLTGQQYVPVMVVVSDERGILVEASAYNYIGFAVQKKTPSTLYYYDSSGKLQSVGRPTQTPFEVYTLEMSSNLSLYWLGNKLQSTVNLPPFPVMPIKQIRVNVSSDGKKGTLQLRPIQYENWTAVSWHNLQIRLPVGLSDPQMDFVAGTLFNTTLVFQVQFSARNIIKQISLNSTCCCGGATTWTPVRSTSQRG
;
A
#
# COMPACT_ATOMS: atom_id res chain seq x y z
N MET A 1 -72.12 13.91 64.72
CA MET A 1 -70.66 13.67 64.58
C MET A 1 -70.29 12.32 63.93
N ILE A 2 -71.10 11.26 64.09
CA ILE A 2 -70.83 9.92 63.50
C ILE A 2 -71.09 9.86 61.97
N LEU A 3 -72.07 10.62 61.45
CA LEU A 3 -72.38 10.71 60.02
C LEU A 3 -71.31 11.41 59.17
N LEU A 4 -70.56 12.36 59.74
CA LEU A 4 -69.44 13.02 59.05
C LEU A 4 -68.26 12.06 58.84
N LYS A 5 -68.00 11.16 59.81
CA LYS A 5 -66.92 10.15 59.72
C LYS A 5 -67.16 9.13 58.60
N ARG A 6 -68.40 8.68 58.41
CA ARG A 6 -68.76 7.75 57.31
C ARG A 6 -68.59 8.37 55.92
N ARG A 7 -68.97 9.65 55.75
CA ARG A 7 -68.77 10.35 54.46
C ARG A 7 -67.29 10.59 54.15
N ALA A 8 -66.49 10.96 55.16
CA ALA A 8 -65.04 11.10 55.00
C ALA A 8 -64.35 9.76 54.66
N GLN A 9 -64.76 8.66 55.29
CA GLN A 9 -64.24 7.32 54.99
C GLN A 9 -64.56 6.86 53.55
N VAL A 10 -65.75 7.17 53.04
CA VAL A 10 -66.12 6.84 51.66
C VAL A 10 -65.30 7.66 50.65
N VAL A 11 -65.05 8.95 50.93
CA VAL A 11 -64.21 9.79 50.06
C VAL A 11 -62.76 9.31 50.06
N VAL A 12 -62.19 8.98 51.21
CA VAL A 12 -60.83 8.43 51.30
C VAL A 12 -60.72 7.10 50.55
N ALA A 13 -61.70 6.20 50.71
CA ALA A 13 -61.74 4.94 49.97
C ALA A 13 -61.83 5.14 48.44
N ALA A 14 -62.64 6.10 47.99
CA ALA A 14 -62.76 6.44 46.57
C ALA A 14 -61.44 6.99 45.99
N VAL A 15 -60.77 7.90 46.71
CA VAL A 15 -59.45 8.44 46.28
C VAL A 15 -58.40 7.33 46.22
N LEU A 16 -58.41 6.40 47.19
CA LEU A 16 -57.48 5.27 47.22
C LEU A 16 -57.72 4.32 46.05
N LEU A 17 -58.98 4.04 45.71
CA LEU A 17 -59.33 3.25 44.52
C LEU A 17 -58.90 3.91 43.22
N ILE A 18 -59.09 5.23 43.09
CA ILE A 18 -58.63 5.99 41.92
C ILE A 18 -57.10 5.93 41.81
N ALA A 19 -56.38 6.13 42.92
CA ALA A 19 -54.92 6.04 42.96
C ALA A 19 -54.43 4.64 42.57
N LEU A 20 -55.09 3.58 43.07
CA LEU A 20 -54.77 2.18 42.72
C LEU A 20 -55.01 1.90 41.24
N TYR A 21 -56.08 2.46 40.67
CA TYR A 21 -56.40 2.35 39.24
C TYR A 21 -55.36 3.06 38.36
N VAL A 22 -54.96 4.28 38.73
CA VAL A 22 -53.90 5.04 38.04
C VAL A 22 -52.57 4.28 38.10
N MET A 23 -52.20 3.74 39.27
CA MET A 23 -50.98 2.93 39.41
C MET A 23 -51.04 1.66 38.57
N SER A 24 -52.21 0.99 38.49
CA SER A 24 -52.40 -0.18 37.63
C SER A 24 -52.23 0.15 36.14
N ILE A 25 -52.76 1.30 35.69
CA ILE A 25 -52.58 1.75 34.30
C ILE A 25 -51.11 2.05 34.03
N LEU A 26 -50.41 2.72 34.95
CA LEU A 26 -48.98 3.02 34.79
C LEU A 26 -48.14 1.74 34.68
N VAL A 27 -48.41 0.73 35.51
CA VAL A 27 -47.74 -0.56 35.42
C VAL A 27 -48.05 -1.25 34.09
N MET A 28 -49.29 -1.21 33.61
CA MET A 28 -49.66 -1.79 32.32
C MET A 28 -48.97 -1.08 31.15
N VAL A 29 -48.90 0.26 31.17
CA VAL A 29 -48.18 1.06 30.15
C VAL A 29 -46.69 0.75 30.19
N TYR A 30 -46.10 0.63 31.37
CA TYR A 30 -44.69 0.28 31.52
C TYR A 30 -44.40 -1.14 31.02
N GLN A 31 -45.24 -2.12 31.37
CA GLN A 31 -45.11 -3.49 30.87
C GLN A 31 -45.30 -3.56 29.35
N ALA A 32 -46.29 -2.86 28.80
CA ALA A 32 -46.47 -2.76 27.36
C ALA A 32 -45.25 -2.13 26.67
N HIS A 33 -44.67 -1.09 27.27
CA HIS A 33 -43.44 -0.48 26.77
C HIS A 33 -42.22 -1.41 26.86
N ALA A 34 -42.07 -2.14 27.97
CA ALA A 34 -40.99 -3.11 28.15
C ALA A 34 -41.10 -4.29 27.16
N VAL A 35 -42.31 -4.83 26.97
CA VAL A 35 -42.59 -5.87 25.97
C VAL A 35 -42.36 -5.34 24.56
N PHE A 36 -42.74 -4.10 24.28
CA PHE A 36 -42.49 -3.42 23.02
C PHE A 36 -40.98 -3.27 22.73
N LEU A 37 -40.17 -2.95 23.73
CA LEU A 37 -38.71 -2.86 23.60
C LEU A 37 -38.07 -4.25 23.42
N GLN A 38 -38.51 -5.24 24.20
CA GLN A 38 -38.00 -6.62 24.11
C GLN A 38 -38.30 -7.27 22.77
N THR A 39 -39.48 -7.04 22.19
CA THR A 39 -39.88 -7.62 20.90
C THR A 39 -39.17 -6.98 19.70
N ARG A 40 -38.79 -5.70 19.80
CA ARG A 40 -38.13 -4.96 18.70
C ARG A 40 -36.61 -5.05 18.71
N SER A 41 -36.01 -5.32 19.88
CA SER A 41 -34.55 -5.48 20.03
C SER A 41 -33.94 -6.49 19.04
N PRO A 42 -34.51 -7.70 18.86
CA PRO A 42 -34.00 -8.68 17.90
C PRO A 42 -34.06 -8.18 16.45
N VAL A 43 -35.19 -7.57 16.06
CA VAL A 43 -35.40 -7.02 14.71
C VAL A 43 -34.42 -5.89 14.42
N ALA A 44 -34.27 -4.94 15.36
CA ALA A 44 -33.31 -3.85 15.19
C ALA A 44 -31.87 -4.39 15.07
N ARG A 45 -31.49 -5.37 15.89
CA ARG A 45 -30.18 -6.01 15.83
C ARG A 45 -29.93 -6.70 14.49
N GLU A 46 -30.92 -7.43 13.97
CA GLU A 46 -30.82 -8.10 12.67
C GLU A 46 -30.70 -7.11 11.51
N VAL A 47 -31.51 -6.04 11.52
CA VAL A 47 -31.43 -4.98 10.49
C VAL A 47 -30.07 -4.28 10.54
N VAL A 48 -29.60 -3.90 11.73
CA VAL A 48 -28.28 -3.28 11.92
C VAL A 48 -27.16 -4.21 11.45
N ALA A 49 -27.21 -5.49 11.84
CA ALA A 49 -26.21 -6.47 11.44
C ALA A 49 -26.22 -6.72 9.92
N SER A 50 -27.41 -6.77 9.31
CA SER A 50 -27.59 -6.92 7.87
C SER A 50 -27.00 -5.73 7.11
N ILE A 51 -27.33 -4.50 7.50
CA ILE A 51 -26.80 -3.28 6.87
C ILE A 51 -25.29 -3.16 7.08
N THR A 52 -24.79 -3.46 8.28
CA THR A 52 -23.35 -3.43 8.59
C THR A 52 -22.58 -4.46 7.78
N GLY A 53 -23.08 -5.69 7.69
CA GLY A 53 -22.49 -6.75 6.87
C GLY A 53 -22.54 -6.42 5.38
N ASP A 54 -23.63 -5.80 4.90
CA ASP A 54 -23.74 -5.36 3.52
C ASP A 54 -22.76 -4.23 3.19
N PHE A 55 -22.60 -3.26 4.10
CA PHE A 55 -21.59 -2.20 3.97
C PHE A 55 -20.17 -2.76 3.96
N GLN A 56 -19.87 -3.74 4.82
CA GLN A 56 -18.57 -4.42 4.82
C GLN A 56 -18.31 -5.13 3.49
N ARG A 57 -19.30 -5.81 2.92
CA ARG A 57 -19.20 -6.43 1.58
C ARG A 57 -19.02 -5.39 0.48
N ALA A 58 -19.73 -4.27 0.53
CA ALA A 58 -19.57 -3.16 -0.40
C ALA A 58 -18.15 -2.57 -0.35
N LEU A 59 -17.62 -2.34 0.85
CA LEU A 59 -16.25 -1.89 1.05
C LEU A 59 -15.22 -2.90 0.55
N ALA A 60 -15.42 -4.19 0.83
CA ALA A 60 -14.56 -5.26 0.34
C ALA A 60 -14.54 -5.34 -1.19
N ALA A 61 -15.72 -5.26 -1.83
CA ALA A 61 -15.84 -5.24 -3.28
C ALA A 61 -15.11 -4.03 -3.89
N MET A 62 -15.23 -2.84 -3.29
CA MET A 62 -14.55 -1.64 -3.78
C MET A 62 -13.04 -1.72 -3.58
N LEU A 63 -12.57 -2.30 -2.47
CA LEU A 63 -11.15 -2.56 -2.25
C LEU A 63 -10.61 -3.61 -3.24
N ALA A 64 -11.38 -4.64 -3.57
CA ALA A 64 -11.03 -5.62 -4.59
C ALA A 64 -10.89 -4.98 -5.98
N VAL A 65 -11.83 -4.11 -6.37
CA VAL A 65 -11.73 -3.34 -7.62
C VAL A 65 -10.48 -2.47 -7.64
N ALA A 66 -10.21 -1.74 -6.56
CA ALA A 66 -9.05 -0.85 -6.45
C ALA A 66 -7.73 -1.61 -6.55
N THR A 67 -7.59 -2.71 -5.81
CA THR A 67 -6.38 -3.53 -5.77
C THR A 67 -6.13 -4.25 -7.10
N ARG A 68 -7.17 -4.76 -7.77
CA ARG A 68 -7.06 -5.37 -9.10
C ARG A 68 -6.68 -4.38 -10.20
N ALA A 69 -7.31 -3.20 -10.21
CA ALA A 69 -6.95 -2.11 -11.12
C ALA A 69 -5.52 -1.60 -10.86
N TYR A 70 -5.06 -1.65 -9.61
CA TYR A 70 -3.71 -1.26 -9.22
C TYR A 70 -2.67 -2.34 -9.53
N PHE A 71 -3.00 -3.63 -9.47
CA PHE A 71 -2.06 -4.70 -9.79
C PHE A 71 -1.92 -4.91 -11.30
N ASN A 72 -3.02 -5.20 -11.98
CA ASN A 72 -3.02 -5.47 -13.41
C ASN A 72 -4.42 -5.24 -14.01
N TYR A 73 -4.66 -4.01 -14.47
CA TYR A 73 -5.95 -3.61 -15.03
C TYR A 73 -6.39 -4.54 -16.18
N SER A 74 -5.49 -4.84 -17.12
CA SER A 74 -5.82 -5.61 -18.31
C SER A 74 -6.27 -7.04 -17.98
N ARG A 75 -5.60 -7.69 -17.03
CA ARG A 75 -5.97 -9.04 -16.54
C ARG A 75 -7.35 -9.07 -15.89
N PHE A 76 -7.71 -8.02 -15.14
CA PHE A 76 -8.98 -7.92 -14.41
C PHE A 76 -9.95 -6.94 -15.07
N SER A 77 -9.92 -6.86 -16.40
CA SER A 77 -10.75 -5.95 -17.19
C SER A 77 -12.23 -6.29 -17.12
N ASP A 78 -12.56 -7.56 -16.87
CA ASP A 78 -13.91 -8.08 -16.65
C ASP A 78 -14.62 -7.46 -15.44
N LEU A 79 -13.88 -7.24 -14.35
CA LEU A 79 -14.37 -6.58 -13.14
C LEU A 79 -14.22 -5.06 -13.25
N THR A 80 -13.01 -4.59 -13.56
CA THR A 80 -12.71 -3.14 -13.57
C THR A 80 -13.50 -2.40 -14.63
N GLY A 81 -13.78 -3.04 -15.78
CA GLY A 81 -14.61 -2.50 -16.84
C GLY A 81 -16.07 -2.26 -16.44
N ARG A 82 -16.63 -3.01 -15.47
CA ARG A 82 -17.98 -2.77 -14.94
C ARG A 82 -18.10 -1.45 -14.20
N PHE A 83 -16.98 -0.90 -13.75
CA PHE A 83 -16.90 0.39 -13.06
C PHE A 83 -16.42 1.53 -13.96
N SER A 84 -16.36 1.30 -15.28
CA SER A 84 -15.94 2.32 -16.25
C SER A 84 -16.81 3.57 -16.23
N ASN A 85 -18.12 3.40 -16.10
CA ASN A 85 -19.09 4.51 -15.97
C ASN A 85 -18.85 5.39 -14.73
N PHE A 86 -18.15 4.87 -13.72
CA PHE A 86 -17.79 5.63 -12.52
C PHE A 86 -16.40 6.31 -12.63
N GLY A 87 -15.70 6.16 -13.76
CA GLY A 87 -14.39 6.77 -14.04
C GLY A 87 -13.19 5.82 -13.99
N MET A 88 -13.41 4.51 -13.77
CA MET A 88 -12.34 3.52 -13.79
C MET A 88 -11.89 3.24 -15.24
N SER A 89 -10.60 3.40 -15.54
CA SER A 89 -10.09 3.18 -16.90
C SER A 89 -8.64 2.72 -16.89
N TYR A 90 -8.18 2.16 -18.02
CA TYR A 90 -6.80 1.76 -18.21
C TYR A 90 -5.79 2.93 -18.07
N TYR A 91 -6.23 4.16 -18.38
CA TYR A 91 -5.44 5.39 -18.23
C TYR A 91 -5.27 5.86 -16.79
N ASN A 92 -6.02 5.27 -15.86
CA ASN A 92 -5.99 5.55 -14.43
C ASN A 92 -5.50 4.34 -13.62
N ARG A 93 -4.87 3.37 -14.28
CA ARG A 93 -4.27 2.21 -13.62
C ARG A 93 -3.23 2.63 -12.59
N HIS A 94 -2.97 1.77 -11.62
CA HIS A 94 -2.05 2.08 -10.52
C HIS A 94 -2.39 3.36 -9.75
N ASN A 95 -3.64 3.84 -9.77
CA ASN A 95 -4.06 5.08 -9.10
C ASN A 95 -5.17 4.87 -8.07
N PHE A 96 -4.77 4.69 -6.81
CA PHE A 96 -5.71 4.59 -5.68
C PHE A 96 -6.55 5.87 -5.46
N THR A 97 -6.16 7.04 -5.97
CA THR A 97 -7.00 8.25 -5.86
C THR A 97 -8.25 8.13 -6.73
N VAL A 98 -8.10 7.66 -7.97
CA VAL A 98 -9.25 7.43 -8.86
C VAL A 98 -10.12 6.30 -8.32
N ALA A 99 -9.50 5.21 -7.85
CA ALA A 99 -10.23 4.10 -7.24
C ALA A 99 -11.05 4.52 -6.00
N ARG A 100 -10.50 5.41 -5.16
CA ARG A 100 -11.24 6.02 -4.03
C ARG A 100 -12.45 6.80 -4.50
N GLN A 101 -12.34 7.57 -5.56
CA GLN A 101 -13.47 8.34 -6.10
C GLN A 101 -14.57 7.42 -6.63
N VAL A 102 -14.19 6.40 -7.41
CA VAL A 102 -15.12 5.35 -7.90
C VAL A 102 -15.86 4.68 -6.73
N ALA A 103 -15.12 4.34 -5.68
CA ALA A 103 -15.68 3.69 -4.50
C ALA A 103 -16.66 4.60 -3.73
N LYS A 104 -16.35 5.89 -3.56
CA LYS A 104 -17.28 6.85 -2.94
C LYS A 104 -18.58 6.95 -3.74
N THR A 105 -18.49 7.05 -5.06
CA THR A 105 -19.68 7.07 -5.93
C THR A 105 -20.51 5.79 -5.77
N PHE A 106 -19.87 4.62 -5.75
CA PHE A 106 -20.56 3.35 -5.51
C PHE A 106 -21.24 3.29 -4.13
N LEU A 107 -20.57 3.75 -3.08
CA LEU A 107 -21.12 3.76 -1.72
C LEU A 107 -22.30 4.73 -1.58
N GLU A 108 -22.37 5.79 -2.38
CA GLU A 108 -23.57 6.64 -2.46
C GLU A 108 -24.76 5.90 -3.08
N TYR A 109 -24.55 5.14 -4.15
CA TYR A 109 -25.60 4.29 -4.72
C TYR A 109 -26.06 3.20 -3.74
N TRP A 110 -25.11 2.59 -3.03
CA TRP A 110 -25.40 1.65 -1.95
C TRP A 110 -26.26 2.29 -0.86
N ARG A 111 -25.88 3.50 -0.39
CA ARG A 111 -26.61 4.25 0.65
C ARG A 111 -28.06 4.53 0.22
N GLN A 112 -28.26 4.96 -1.03
CA GLN A 112 -29.60 5.19 -1.58
C GLN A 112 -30.42 3.89 -1.63
N SER A 113 -29.79 2.78 -2.03
CA SER A 113 -30.43 1.46 -2.12
C SER A 113 -30.86 0.95 -0.75
N VAL A 114 -30.00 1.04 0.27
CA VAL A 114 -30.33 0.67 1.66
C VAL A 114 -31.44 1.56 2.22
N THR A 115 -31.37 2.87 1.95
CA THR A 115 -32.41 3.81 2.41
C THR A 115 -33.78 3.45 1.83
N LYS A 116 -33.82 3.03 0.56
CA LYS A 116 -35.05 2.57 -0.10
C LYS A 116 -35.53 1.22 0.42
N ALA A 117 -34.62 0.25 0.58
CA ALA A 117 -34.95 -1.11 1.00
C ALA A 117 -35.49 -1.16 2.44
N TYR A 118 -34.96 -0.33 3.34
CA TYR A 118 -35.36 -0.31 4.76
C TYR A 118 -36.18 0.94 5.12
N ALA A 119 -36.81 1.60 4.13
CA ALA A 119 -37.61 2.80 4.33
C ALA A 119 -38.73 2.60 5.37
N GLU A 120 -39.32 1.39 5.41
CA GLU A 120 -40.38 1.02 6.35
C GLU A 120 -39.93 1.04 7.82
N TYR A 121 -38.63 0.91 8.09
CA TYR A 121 -38.05 1.00 9.43
C TYR A 121 -37.61 2.41 9.79
N GLY A 122 -37.84 3.40 8.91
CA GLY A 122 -37.44 4.79 9.11
C GLY A 122 -35.91 4.92 9.19
N ILE A 123 -35.22 4.18 8.32
CA ILE A 123 -33.76 4.14 8.24
C ILE A 123 -33.20 5.51 7.84
N GLN A 124 -32.14 5.93 8.52
CA GLN A 124 -31.24 6.97 8.07
C GLN A 124 -29.83 6.42 8.13
N VAL A 125 -29.16 6.29 6.98
CA VAL A 125 -27.77 5.80 6.90
C VAL A 125 -26.85 6.92 6.42
N SER A 126 -25.72 7.04 7.08
CA SER A 126 -24.58 7.83 6.63
C SER A 126 -23.28 7.10 6.97
N TYR A 127 -22.19 7.46 6.30
CA TYR A 127 -20.87 6.98 6.67
C TYR A 127 -19.90 8.15 6.71
N SER A 128 -18.87 8.04 7.54
CA SER A 128 -17.82 9.04 7.67
C SER A 128 -16.46 8.40 7.38
N LEU A 129 -15.60 9.18 6.71
CA LEU A 129 -14.26 8.76 6.34
C LEU A 129 -13.31 9.18 7.45
N GLU A 130 -13.02 8.24 8.34
CA GLU A 130 -12.11 8.46 9.46
C GLU A 130 -10.70 7.90 9.15
N ARG A 131 -9.77 8.09 10.09
CA ARG A 131 -8.40 7.60 10.01
C ARG A 131 -8.21 6.45 10.99
N LEU A 132 -7.71 5.32 10.50
CA LEU A 132 -7.37 4.17 11.33
C LEU A 132 -5.88 3.83 11.21
N ASP A 133 -5.23 3.61 12.35
CA ASP A 133 -3.85 3.15 12.40
C ASP A 133 -3.76 1.65 12.05
N VAL A 134 -2.90 1.32 11.08
CA VAL A 134 -2.64 -0.07 10.62
C VAL A 134 -1.19 -0.48 10.85
N SER A 135 -0.45 0.28 11.66
CA SER A 135 0.98 0.09 11.90
C SER A 135 1.31 -1.28 12.49
N GLN A 136 0.43 -1.82 13.33
CA GLN A 136 0.58 -3.13 13.96
C GLN A 136 0.67 -4.27 12.93
N TYR A 137 -0.02 -4.15 11.79
CA TYR A 137 -0.05 -5.19 10.76
C TYR A 137 1.20 -5.12 9.87
N LEU A 138 1.69 -3.91 9.62
CA LEU A 138 2.77 -3.64 8.67
C LEU A 138 4.17 -3.52 9.32
N ASN A 139 4.27 -3.49 10.65
CA ASN A 139 5.49 -3.18 11.41
C ASN A 139 6.11 -1.82 11.03
N ARG A 140 5.28 -0.82 10.66
CA ARG A 140 5.72 0.54 10.31
C ARG A 140 4.58 1.52 10.46
N SER A 141 4.88 2.77 10.83
CA SER A 141 3.87 3.81 11.00
C SER A 141 3.07 4.05 9.72
N ARG A 142 1.81 3.62 9.68
CA ARG A 142 0.90 3.75 8.53
C ARG A 142 -0.54 3.81 9.01
N ALA A 143 -1.36 4.60 8.31
CA ALA A 143 -2.77 4.75 8.62
C ALA A 143 -3.61 4.79 7.36
N VAL A 144 -4.74 4.10 7.39
CA VAL A 144 -5.77 4.18 6.36
C VAL A 144 -6.54 5.47 6.58
N TYR A 145 -6.72 6.22 5.51
CA TYR A 145 -7.50 7.44 5.51
C TYR A 145 -8.09 7.65 4.11
N ASP A 146 -9.14 8.45 4.04
CA ASP A 146 -9.86 8.73 2.80
C ASP A 146 -10.36 7.43 2.13
N LEU A 147 -11.02 6.58 2.90
CA LEU A 147 -11.64 5.31 2.51
C LEU A 147 -10.70 4.11 2.33
N MET A 148 -9.67 4.18 1.48
CA MET A 148 -8.84 3.00 1.17
C MET A 148 -7.39 3.30 0.78
N LYS A 149 -6.49 2.35 1.10
CA LYS A 149 -5.04 2.45 0.90
C LYS A 149 -4.42 1.08 0.61
N GLY A 150 -3.50 1.04 -0.37
CA GLY A 150 -2.60 -0.10 -0.61
C GLY A 150 -1.17 0.22 -0.17
N TYR A 151 -0.59 -0.65 0.66
CA TYR A 151 0.78 -0.61 1.16
C TYR A 151 1.59 -1.79 0.64
N TRP A 152 2.02 -1.75 -0.63
CA TRP A 152 2.65 -2.88 -1.32
C TRP A 152 4.18 -2.76 -1.43
N TYR A 153 4.82 -3.80 -1.97
CA TYR A 153 6.24 -3.83 -2.34
C TYR A 153 7.25 -3.79 -1.17
N LEU A 154 6.81 -4.16 0.03
CA LEU A 154 7.68 -4.52 1.16
C LEU A 154 7.34 -5.94 1.66
N PRO A 155 8.19 -6.56 2.51
CA PRO A 155 7.90 -7.88 3.07
C PRO A 155 6.60 -7.92 3.84
N ALA A 156 6.31 -6.88 4.63
CA ALA A 156 5.00 -6.67 5.23
C ALA A 156 4.21 -5.66 4.40
N SER A 157 3.23 -6.17 3.67
CA SER A 157 2.38 -5.41 2.76
C SER A 157 0.91 -5.68 3.04
N GLY A 158 0.04 -4.74 2.68
CA GLY A 158 -1.40 -4.91 2.89
C GLY A 158 -2.26 -3.93 2.11
N SER A 159 -3.53 -4.28 1.98
CA SER A 159 -4.58 -3.48 1.32
C SER A 159 -5.72 -3.31 2.30
N TYR A 160 -6.15 -2.08 2.51
CA TYR A 160 -7.09 -1.76 3.57
C TYR A 160 -8.14 -0.74 3.14
N ALA A 161 -9.34 -0.89 3.68
CA ALA A 161 -10.42 0.07 3.59
C ALA A 161 -11.06 0.28 4.98
N TYR A 162 -11.43 1.51 5.29
CA TYR A 162 -12.03 1.87 6.56
C TYR A 162 -13.04 3.01 6.39
N ALA A 163 -14.20 2.83 7.01
CA ALA A 163 -15.20 3.87 7.17
C ALA A 163 -16.03 3.59 8.43
N LYS A 164 -16.53 4.67 9.04
CA LYS A 164 -17.42 4.57 10.20
C LYS A 164 -18.85 4.75 9.75
N LEU A 165 -19.65 3.71 9.91
CA LEU A 165 -21.06 3.66 9.54
C LEU A 165 -21.90 4.24 10.67
N ARG A 166 -22.85 5.11 10.34
CA ARG A 166 -23.82 5.70 11.26
C ARG A 166 -25.23 5.42 10.80
N MET A 167 -26.08 4.94 11.70
CA MET A 167 -27.46 4.64 11.36
C MET A 167 -28.46 4.98 12.46
N ASN A 168 -29.66 5.37 12.04
CA ASN A 168 -30.84 5.51 12.88
C ASN A 168 -31.97 4.64 12.31
N LEU A 169 -32.69 3.93 13.17
CA LEU A 169 -33.95 3.25 12.86
C LEU A 169 -35.05 3.92 13.67
N THR A 170 -35.52 5.06 13.17
CA THR A 170 -36.44 5.96 13.91
C THR A 170 -37.73 5.25 14.33
N ARG A 171 -38.29 4.40 13.46
CA ARG A 171 -39.51 3.63 13.76
C ARG A 171 -39.29 2.49 14.73
N LEU A 172 -38.05 2.02 14.91
CA LEU A 172 -37.67 0.99 15.88
C LEU A 172 -37.07 1.57 17.18
N GLY A 173 -36.92 2.89 17.28
CA GLY A 173 -36.39 3.56 18.46
C GLY A 173 -34.86 3.46 18.62
N LEU A 174 -34.12 3.06 17.57
CA LEU A 174 -32.66 3.02 17.58
C LEU A 174 -32.09 4.32 17.01
N TYR A 175 -31.24 5.00 17.76
CA TYR A 175 -30.64 6.27 17.35
C TYR A 175 -29.14 6.25 17.62
N ASN A 176 -28.39 6.97 16.77
CA ASN A 176 -26.96 7.18 16.87
C ASN A 176 -26.15 5.89 16.95
N TRP A 177 -26.58 4.83 16.26
CA TRP A 177 -25.78 3.62 16.16
C TRP A 177 -24.57 3.90 15.29
N GLU A 178 -23.38 3.57 15.81
CA GLU A 178 -22.12 3.69 15.10
C GLU A 178 -21.43 2.34 15.00
N SER A 179 -20.82 2.06 13.85
CA SER A 179 -20.03 0.84 13.64
C SER A 179 -18.77 1.13 12.85
N ASP A 180 -17.64 0.66 13.37
CA ASP A 180 -16.34 0.72 12.70
C ASP A 180 -16.20 -0.42 11.70
N VAL A 181 -16.32 -0.10 10.41
CA VAL A 181 -16.23 -1.10 9.36
C VAL A 181 -14.86 -1.04 8.71
N PHE A 182 -14.08 -2.08 8.97
CA PHE A 182 -12.73 -2.26 8.48
C PHE A 182 -12.64 -3.52 7.62
N VAL A 183 -12.01 -3.38 6.46
CA VAL A 183 -11.72 -4.51 5.57
C VAL A 183 -10.25 -4.47 5.23
N GLY A 184 -9.56 -5.61 5.38
CA GLY A 184 -8.13 -5.68 5.17
C GLY A 184 -7.66 -7.03 4.64
N LEU A 185 -6.55 -6.99 3.89
CA LEU A 185 -5.72 -8.16 3.61
C LEU A 185 -4.28 -7.75 3.84
N THR A 186 -3.52 -8.57 4.56
CA THR A 186 -2.10 -8.36 4.87
C THR A 186 -1.31 -9.61 4.52
N VAL A 187 -0.15 -9.42 3.92
CA VAL A 187 0.81 -10.48 3.62
C VAL A 187 2.14 -10.10 4.23
N ARG A 188 2.76 -11.04 4.94
CA ARG A 188 4.14 -10.95 5.41
C ARG A 188 4.97 -12.06 4.79
N VAL A 189 5.95 -11.68 3.97
CA VAL A 189 6.94 -12.61 3.41
C VAL A 189 8.12 -12.71 4.37
N TYR A 190 8.42 -13.91 4.85
CA TYR A 190 9.61 -14.14 5.66
C TYR A 190 10.83 -14.20 4.73
N ARG A 191 11.85 -13.41 5.07
CA ARG A 191 13.02 -13.18 4.20
C ARG A 191 13.88 -14.43 4.01
N THR A 192 14.04 -15.21 5.08
CA THR A 192 14.92 -16.37 5.10
C THR A 192 14.25 -17.54 4.39
N PRO A 193 14.82 -18.07 3.29
CA PRO A 193 14.29 -19.27 2.65
C PRO A 193 14.42 -20.48 3.58
N ILE A 194 13.44 -21.38 3.55
CA ILE A 194 13.42 -22.57 4.41
C ILE A 194 14.35 -23.65 3.85
N ARG A 195 14.34 -23.83 2.52
CA ARG A 195 15.16 -24.80 1.79
C ARG A 195 15.47 -24.26 0.41
N TYR A 196 16.69 -24.53 -0.05
CA TYR A 196 17.10 -24.30 -1.42
C TYR A 196 18.03 -25.45 -1.84
N TYR A 197 17.67 -26.18 -2.91
CA TYR A 197 18.53 -27.19 -3.49
C TYR A 197 19.35 -26.53 -4.59
N ASN A 198 20.68 -26.59 -4.46
CA ASN A 198 21.64 -25.87 -5.30
C ASN A 198 21.85 -26.60 -6.65
N SER A 199 20.76 -26.89 -7.37
CA SER A 199 20.80 -27.46 -8.71
C SER A 199 19.86 -26.69 -9.64
N THR A 200 20.16 -26.72 -10.94
CA THR A 200 19.43 -26.00 -11.99
C THR A 200 17.93 -26.38 -12.10
N ASN A 201 17.53 -27.49 -11.43
CA ASN A 201 16.15 -27.98 -11.30
C ASN A 201 15.66 -27.92 -9.83
N GLY A 202 16.31 -27.11 -9.00
CA GLY A 202 16.02 -27.01 -7.57
C GLY A 202 14.77 -26.18 -7.30
N ASN A 203 13.94 -26.65 -6.37
CA ASN A 203 12.83 -25.87 -5.87
C ASN A 203 13.30 -24.90 -4.78
N VAL A 204 12.62 -23.76 -4.66
CA VAL A 204 12.78 -22.80 -3.57
C VAL A 204 11.53 -22.85 -2.69
N SER A 205 11.73 -22.91 -1.37
CA SER A 205 10.62 -22.83 -0.40
C SER A 205 10.71 -21.56 0.43
N LEU A 206 9.62 -20.79 0.47
CA LEU A 206 9.48 -19.58 1.29
C LEU A 206 8.26 -19.66 2.20
N THR A 207 8.31 -18.97 3.34
CA THR A 207 7.15 -18.83 4.23
C THR A 207 6.48 -17.48 3.98
N ILE A 208 5.15 -17.49 3.86
CA ILE A 208 4.32 -16.30 3.94
C ILE A 208 3.34 -16.42 5.10
N ASN A 209 2.97 -15.29 5.69
CA ASN A 209 1.86 -15.18 6.62
C ASN A 209 0.77 -14.30 6.01
N VAL A 210 -0.46 -14.80 5.98
CA VAL A 210 -1.62 -14.10 5.41
C VAL A 210 -2.63 -13.84 6.51
N LEU A 211 -2.97 -12.57 6.70
CA LEU A 211 -3.95 -12.10 7.67
C LEU A 211 -5.05 -11.34 6.95
N PHE A 212 -6.29 -11.47 7.40
CA PHE A 212 -7.41 -10.69 6.90
C PHE A 212 -8.02 -9.84 8.01
N ASP A 213 -8.66 -8.74 7.61
CA ASP A 213 -9.30 -7.76 8.46
C ASP A 213 -8.41 -7.39 9.66
N ARG A 214 -8.91 -7.47 10.89
CA ARG A 214 -8.23 -6.97 12.09
C ARG A 214 -7.08 -7.87 12.58
N GLY A 215 -6.38 -8.57 11.69
CA GLY A 215 -5.24 -9.43 12.00
C GLY A 215 -5.63 -10.89 12.21
N GLU A 216 -6.82 -11.29 11.75
CA GLU A 216 -7.28 -12.66 11.83
C GLU A 216 -6.51 -13.55 10.83
N TYR A 217 -6.22 -14.78 11.23
CA TYR A 217 -5.45 -15.71 10.40
C TYR A 217 -6.29 -16.20 9.23
N TYR A 218 -5.80 -15.98 8.01
CA TYR A 218 -6.49 -16.47 6.82
C TYR A 218 -6.04 -17.90 6.50
N GLY A 219 -6.91 -18.88 6.75
CA GLY A 219 -6.66 -20.31 6.51
C GLY A 219 -7.13 -20.83 5.14
N ASN A 220 -7.87 -20.03 4.37
CA ASN A 220 -8.57 -20.49 3.15
C ASN A 220 -7.84 -20.16 1.84
N LEU A 221 -6.53 -19.89 1.88
CA LEU A 221 -5.78 -19.52 0.68
C LEU A 221 -5.84 -20.58 -0.43
N LEU A 222 -5.82 -21.86 -0.06
CA LEU A 222 -5.89 -22.99 -0.99
C LEU A 222 -7.28 -23.23 -1.57
N ALA A 223 -8.32 -22.97 -0.78
CA ALA A 223 -9.70 -23.33 -1.14
C ALA A 223 -10.46 -22.21 -1.85
N LYS A 224 -10.20 -20.96 -1.48
CA LYS A 224 -10.96 -19.79 -1.97
C LYS A 224 -10.10 -18.61 -2.41
N GLY A 225 -8.81 -18.60 -2.04
CA GLY A 225 -7.85 -17.60 -2.46
C GLY A 225 -6.93 -18.11 -3.56
N TRP A 226 -5.83 -17.40 -3.77
CA TRP A 226 -4.70 -17.88 -4.55
C TRP A 226 -3.43 -17.12 -4.20
N VAL A 227 -2.29 -17.73 -4.54
CA VAL A 227 -0.96 -17.12 -4.41
C VAL A 227 -0.22 -17.24 -5.74
N GLU A 228 0.52 -16.20 -6.09
CA GLU A 228 1.44 -16.18 -7.21
C GLU A 228 2.82 -15.72 -6.74
N ILE A 229 3.87 -16.32 -7.29
CA ILE A 229 5.25 -15.91 -7.06
C ILE A 229 5.82 -15.43 -8.38
N TYR A 230 6.51 -14.30 -8.34
CA TYR A 230 7.25 -13.76 -9.46
C TYR A 230 8.74 -13.72 -9.12
N TYR A 231 9.56 -14.09 -10.10
CA TYR A 231 11.02 -14.07 -9.99
C TYR A 231 11.63 -13.24 -11.12
N PRO A 232 12.79 -12.61 -10.89
CA PRO A 232 13.46 -11.79 -11.88
C PRO A 232 14.11 -12.66 -12.96
N GLU A 233 13.91 -12.30 -14.23
CA GLU A 233 14.57 -12.96 -15.34
C GLU A 233 16.05 -12.55 -15.42
N LYS A 234 16.91 -13.55 -15.65
CA LYS A 234 18.35 -13.38 -15.87
C LYS A 234 18.77 -13.93 -17.23
N VAL A 235 19.71 -13.24 -17.85
CA VAL A 235 20.50 -13.76 -18.98
C VAL A 235 21.96 -13.78 -18.53
N GLY A 236 22.50 -14.98 -18.33
CA GLY A 236 23.77 -15.17 -17.64
C GLY A 236 23.70 -14.65 -16.20
N SER A 237 24.62 -13.77 -15.82
CA SER A 237 24.66 -13.15 -14.49
C SER A 237 23.87 -11.84 -14.38
N THR A 238 23.26 -11.35 -15.47
CA THR A 238 22.64 -10.02 -15.52
C THR A 238 21.12 -10.10 -15.57
N TYR A 239 20.44 -9.25 -14.80
CA TYR A 239 18.99 -9.13 -14.87
C TYR A 239 18.55 -8.46 -16.17
N THR A 240 17.45 -8.93 -16.75
CA THR A 240 16.86 -8.30 -17.95
C THR A 240 15.97 -7.10 -17.59
N GLY A 241 15.57 -6.99 -16.33
CA GLY A 241 14.56 -6.04 -15.86
C GLY A 241 13.12 -6.53 -16.01
N ARG A 242 12.93 -7.79 -16.45
CA ARG A 242 11.62 -8.44 -16.52
C ARG A 242 11.41 -9.38 -15.33
N TRP A 243 10.14 -9.59 -15.00
CA TRP A 243 9.71 -10.55 -13.98
C TRP A 243 8.83 -11.61 -14.63
N LEU A 244 9.09 -12.86 -14.29
CA LEU A 244 8.36 -14.01 -14.79
C LEU A 244 7.59 -14.67 -13.65
N LYS A 245 6.45 -15.26 -13.99
CA LYS A 245 5.63 -16.02 -13.03
C LYS A 245 6.28 -17.38 -12.80
N ALA A 246 6.52 -17.72 -11.53
CA ALA A 246 7.02 -19.03 -11.13
C ALA A 246 5.93 -20.10 -11.22
N THR A 247 6.36 -21.35 -11.42
CA THR A 247 5.48 -22.52 -11.31
C THR A 247 5.48 -22.97 -9.85
N ILE A 248 4.34 -22.84 -9.19
CA ILE A 248 4.16 -23.30 -7.81
C ILE A 248 3.98 -24.83 -7.83
N LYS A 249 4.81 -25.54 -7.08
CA LYS A 249 4.77 -27.00 -6.93
C LYS A 249 3.90 -27.44 -5.77
N ASP A 250 4.01 -26.72 -4.65
CA ASP A 250 3.29 -27.05 -3.42
C ASP A 250 3.02 -25.79 -2.60
N VAL A 251 1.88 -25.78 -1.91
CA VAL A 251 1.50 -24.75 -0.94
C VAL A 251 0.94 -25.47 0.27
N ARG A 252 1.72 -25.49 1.35
CA ARG A 252 1.34 -26.16 2.59
C ARG A 252 0.88 -25.15 3.63
N TYR A 253 -0.28 -25.38 4.24
CA TYR A 253 -0.73 -24.58 5.38
C TYR A 253 -0.08 -25.08 6.67
N ASP A 254 0.69 -24.22 7.33
CA ASP A 254 1.43 -24.55 8.56
C ASP A 254 0.68 -24.09 9.83
N GLY A 255 -0.52 -23.53 9.68
CA GLY A 255 -1.32 -22.98 10.79
C GLY A 255 -1.06 -21.51 11.07
N MET A 256 -1.97 -20.85 11.79
CA MET A 256 -1.89 -19.43 12.17
C MET A 256 -1.63 -18.49 10.96
N GLY A 257 -2.28 -18.76 9.83
CA GLY A 257 -2.12 -17.97 8.61
C GLY A 257 -0.78 -18.15 7.90
N ASN A 258 0.10 -19.03 8.39
CA ASN A 258 1.38 -19.33 7.75
C ASN A 258 1.22 -20.37 6.64
N TYR A 259 1.87 -20.10 5.51
CA TYR A 259 1.96 -21.00 4.38
C TYR A 259 3.41 -21.15 3.95
N THR A 260 3.83 -22.38 3.70
CA THR A 260 5.08 -22.68 2.99
C THR A 260 4.76 -22.86 1.52
N VAL A 261 5.33 -22.02 0.67
CA VAL A 261 5.17 -22.07 -0.79
C VAL A 261 6.46 -22.57 -1.41
N THR A 262 6.36 -23.65 -2.17
CA THR A 262 7.47 -24.27 -2.91
C THR A 262 7.26 -24.06 -4.40
N PHE A 263 8.26 -23.51 -5.09
CA PHE A 263 8.16 -23.13 -6.51
C PHE A 263 9.45 -23.38 -7.29
N GLU A 264 9.32 -23.39 -8.61
CA GLU A 264 10.41 -23.44 -9.60
C GLU A 264 10.28 -22.26 -10.60
N PRO A 265 11.37 -21.81 -11.24
CA PRO A 265 12.74 -22.32 -11.16
C PRO A 265 13.48 -21.88 -9.88
N TYR A 266 14.70 -22.40 -9.71
CA TYR A 266 15.62 -21.93 -8.68
C TYR A 266 15.94 -20.44 -8.86
N VAL A 267 16.01 -19.70 -7.74
CA VAL A 267 16.35 -18.27 -7.72
C VAL A 267 17.51 -18.06 -6.75
N ASP A 268 18.56 -17.37 -7.23
CA ASP A 268 19.76 -17.12 -6.43
C ASP A 268 19.46 -16.37 -5.13
N VAL A 269 20.03 -16.87 -4.04
CA VAL A 269 20.01 -16.21 -2.74
C VAL A 269 20.95 -15.00 -2.77
N LEU A 270 20.42 -13.83 -2.40
CA LEU A 270 21.19 -12.61 -2.24
C LEU A 270 21.47 -12.35 -0.76
N THR A 271 22.56 -11.64 -0.50
CA THR A 271 22.91 -11.18 0.85
C THR A 271 22.72 -9.67 0.93
N ASP A 272 21.94 -9.21 1.90
CA ASP A 272 21.73 -7.79 2.16
C ASP A 272 23.06 -7.14 2.59
N PRO A 273 23.60 -6.18 1.83
CA PRO A 273 24.91 -5.61 2.10
C PRO A 273 24.95 -4.77 3.39
N LEU A 274 23.79 -4.41 3.97
CA LEU A 274 23.71 -3.62 5.20
C LEU A 274 23.42 -4.46 6.45
N THR A 275 22.87 -5.66 6.32
CA THR A 275 22.47 -6.50 7.47
C THR A 275 23.14 -7.87 7.48
N GLY A 276 23.72 -8.31 6.35
CA GLY A 276 24.25 -9.65 6.16
C GLY A 276 23.17 -10.74 6.06
N GLN A 277 21.88 -10.37 6.14
CA GLN A 277 20.80 -11.34 6.03
C GLN A 277 20.64 -11.85 4.59
N GLN A 278 20.44 -13.15 4.46
CA GLN A 278 20.16 -13.78 3.18
C GLN A 278 18.66 -13.73 2.85
N TYR A 279 18.34 -13.54 1.58
CA TYR A 279 16.97 -13.55 1.08
C TYR A 279 16.93 -13.97 -0.40
N VAL A 280 15.77 -14.47 -0.83
CA VAL A 280 15.51 -14.75 -2.25
C VAL A 280 14.76 -13.55 -2.85
N PRO A 281 15.24 -12.94 -3.95
CA PRO A 281 14.61 -11.75 -4.52
C PRO A 281 13.34 -12.09 -5.32
N VAL A 282 12.24 -12.38 -4.62
CA VAL A 282 10.93 -12.68 -5.22
C VAL A 282 9.87 -11.66 -4.83
N MET A 283 8.83 -11.58 -5.65
CA MET A 283 7.57 -10.92 -5.29
C MET A 283 6.50 -11.98 -5.07
N VAL A 284 5.66 -11.76 -4.06
CA VAL A 284 4.54 -12.65 -3.73
C VAL A 284 3.25 -11.85 -3.83
N VAL A 285 2.30 -12.37 -4.59
CA VAL A 285 0.97 -11.80 -4.76
C VAL A 285 -0.03 -12.76 -4.15
N VAL A 286 -0.94 -12.25 -3.32
CA VAL A 286 -1.98 -13.04 -2.66
C VAL A 286 -3.34 -12.42 -2.92
N SER A 287 -4.33 -13.27 -3.17
CA SER A 287 -5.75 -12.91 -3.20
C SER A 287 -6.52 -13.68 -2.14
N ASP A 288 -7.45 -12.99 -1.48
CA ASP A 288 -8.48 -13.62 -0.67
C ASP A 288 -9.74 -13.96 -1.48
N GLU A 289 -10.71 -14.59 -0.81
CA GLU A 289 -12.04 -14.98 -1.34
C GLU A 289 -12.92 -13.81 -1.76
N ARG A 290 -12.65 -12.60 -1.24
CA ARG A 290 -13.35 -11.36 -1.60
C ARG A 290 -12.75 -10.72 -2.85
N GLY A 291 -11.59 -11.20 -3.28
CA GLY A 291 -10.86 -10.72 -4.43
C GLY A 291 -9.93 -9.54 -4.17
N ILE A 292 -9.64 -9.26 -2.89
CA ILE A 292 -8.68 -8.23 -2.49
C ILE A 292 -7.28 -8.76 -2.76
N LEU A 293 -6.44 -7.96 -3.42
CA LEU A 293 -5.05 -8.33 -3.70
C LEU A 293 -4.07 -7.62 -2.77
N VAL A 294 -2.95 -8.27 -2.51
CA VAL A 294 -1.75 -7.67 -1.90
C VAL A 294 -0.52 -8.19 -2.62
N GLU A 295 0.39 -7.28 -2.95
CA GLU A 295 1.71 -7.61 -3.50
C GLU A 295 2.82 -7.24 -2.51
N ALA A 296 3.67 -8.21 -2.19
CA ALA A 296 4.77 -8.10 -1.24
C ALA A 296 6.11 -8.45 -1.91
N SER A 297 7.18 -7.83 -1.46
CA SER A 297 8.55 -8.14 -1.89
C SER A 297 9.30 -8.85 -0.76
N ALA A 298 10.18 -9.80 -1.06
CA ALA A 298 11.02 -10.43 -0.04
C ALA A 298 12.11 -9.51 0.54
N TYR A 299 12.31 -8.29 0.01
CA TYR A 299 13.32 -7.33 0.48
C TYR A 299 12.75 -5.91 0.62
N ASN A 300 13.43 -5.07 1.41
CA ASN A 300 12.93 -3.72 1.76
C ASN A 300 13.45 -2.61 0.85
N TYR A 301 14.66 -2.81 0.31
CA TYR A 301 15.40 -1.78 -0.40
C TYR A 301 16.42 -2.40 -1.34
N ILE A 302 16.90 -1.59 -2.27
CA ILE A 302 18.09 -1.86 -3.07
C ILE A 302 19.19 -0.96 -2.53
N GLY A 303 20.19 -1.57 -1.89
CA GLY A 303 21.28 -0.84 -1.25
C GLY A 303 22.59 -1.00 -2.01
N PHE A 304 23.21 0.13 -2.35
CA PHE A 304 24.52 0.15 -2.99
C PHE A 304 25.33 1.34 -2.51
N ALA A 305 26.61 1.32 -2.85
CA ALA A 305 27.49 2.43 -2.56
C ALA A 305 28.24 2.88 -3.79
N VAL A 306 28.27 4.19 -4.00
CA VAL A 306 28.99 4.83 -5.09
C VAL A 306 30.35 5.26 -4.56
N GLN A 307 31.40 4.77 -5.20
CA GLN A 307 32.77 5.10 -4.84
C GLN A 307 33.34 6.07 -5.88
N LYS A 308 33.80 7.24 -5.42
CA LYS A 308 34.56 8.15 -6.29
C LYS A 308 36.01 7.69 -6.37
N LYS A 309 36.57 7.73 -7.58
CA LYS A 309 38.01 7.47 -7.84
C LYS A 309 38.79 8.74 -8.18
N THR A 310 38.19 9.91 -7.99
CA THR A 310 38.85 11.20 -8.24
C THR A 310 40.08 11.32 -7.32
N PRO A 311 41.27 11.59 -7.87
CA PRO A 311 42.48 11.71 -7.07
C PRO A 311 42.40 12.87 -6.08
N SER A 312 43.02 12.69 -4.92
CA SER A 312 43.08 13.73 -3.87
C SER A 312 44.10 14.84 -4.16
N THR A 313 45.03 14.57 -5.08
CA THR A 313 46.08 15.49 -5.51
C THR A 313 46.23 15.36 -7.03
N LEU A 314 46.23 16.48 -7.73
CA LEU A 314 46.53 16.54 -9.16
C LEU A 314 47.99 16.96 -9.34
N TYR A 315 48.72 16.24 -10.19
CA TYR A 315 50.09 16.59 -10.58
C TYR A 315 50.05 17.17 -11.99
N TYR A 316 50.72 18.30 -12.22
CA TYR A 316 50.78 18.95 -13.53
C TYR A 316 52.15 19.60 -13.73
N TYR A 317 52.56 19.76 -14.99
CA TYR A 317 53.76 20.53 -15.31
C TYR A 317 53.35 22.00 -15.53
N ASP A 318 54.05 22.93 -14.88
CA ASP A 318 53.85 24.35 -15.16
C ASP A 318 54.49 24.76 -16.51
N SER A 319 54.32 26.03 -16.89
CA SER A 319 54.88 26.57 -18.14
C SER A 319 56.42 26.54 -18.20
N SER A 320 57.09 26.27 -17.07
CA SER A 320 58.54 26.09 -16.99
C SER A 320 58.96 24.61 -17.02
N GLY A 321 58.01 23.68 -17.20
CA GLY A 321 58.27 22.24 -17.22
C GLY A 321 58.54 21.63 -15.85
N LYS A 322 58.25 22.35 -14.75
CA LYS A 322 58.42 21.85 -13.39
C LYS A 322 57.15 21.14 -12.91
N LEU A 323 57.30 19.96 -12.31
CA LEU A 323 56.20 19.21 -11.74
C LEU A 323 55.67 19.93 -10.49
N GLN A 324 54.41 20.33 -10.55
CA GLN A 324 53.65 20.94 -9.47
C GLN A 324 52.54 20.00 -9.01
N SER A 325 52.01 20.25 -7.82
CA SER A 325 50.85 19.51 -7.31
C SER A 325 49.82 20.44 -6.69
N VAL A 326 48.54 20.17 -6.96
CA VAL A 326 47.40 20.84 -6.32
C VAL A 326 46.64 19.82 -5.49
N GLY A 327 46.59 20.06 -4.19
CA GLY A 327 45.76 19.28 -3.27
C GLY A 327 44.30 19.66 -3.41
N ARG A 328 43.41 18.67 -3.31
CA ARG A 328 41.97 18.93 -3.27
C ARG A 328 41.57 19.66 -1.98
N PRO A 329 40.66 20.64 -2.04
CA PRO A 329 40.11 21.27 -0.85
C PRO A 329 39.48 20.26 0.11
N THR A 330 39.56 20.52 1.41
CA THR A 330 38.97 19.65 2.44
C THR A 330 37.45 19.55 2.31
N GLN A 331 36.80 20.65 1.92
CA GLN A 331 35.37 20.77 1.69
C GLN A 331 35.09 20.93 0.19
N THR A 332 34.15 20.14 -0.32
CA THR A 332 33.76 20.09 -1.73
C THR A 332 32.24 20.09 -1.86
N PRO A 333 31.53 21.11 -1.33
CA PRO A 333 30.07 21.11 -1.27
C PRO A 333 29.41 21.04 -2.66
N PHE A 334 30.10 21.50 -3.70
CA PHE A 334 29.63 21.50 -5.08
C PHE A 334 30.01 20.24 -5.87
N GLU A 335 30.70 19.27 -5.27
CA GLU A 335 30.96 17.97 -5.91
C GLU A 335 29.68 17.12 -5.86
N VAL A 336 28.87 17.24 -6.91
CA VAL A 336 27.61 16.51 -7.09
C VAL A 336 27.67 15.75 -8.41
N TYR A 337 27.33 14.47 -8.37
CA TYR A 337 27.24 13.60 -9.53
C TYR A 337 25.79 13.22 -9.79
N THR A 338 25.36 13.35 -11.05
CA THR A 338 24.07 12.85 -11.53
C THR A 338 24.26 11.41 -12.00
N LEU A 339 23.54 10.48 -11.40
CA LEU A 339 23.57 9.07 -11.77
C LEU A 339 22.27 8.70 -12.47
N GLU A 340 22.39 7.86 -13.49
CA GLU A 340 21.27 7.32 -14.25
C GLU A 340 21.19 5.81 -14.00
N MET A 341 20.02 5.31 -13.61
CA MET A 341 19.82 3.89 -13.32
C MET A 341 18.64 3.33 -14.10
N SER A 342 18.86 2.26 -14.86
CA SER A 342 17.81 1.57 -15.61
C SER A 342 17.16 0.43 -14.82
N SER A 343 16.00 -0.03 -15.28
CA SER A 343 15.22 -1.14 -14.69
C SER A 343 16.00 -2.46 -14.56
N ASN A 344 17.00 -2.68 -15.41
CA ASN A 344 17.92 -3.83 -15.34
C ASN A 344 19.08 -3.65 -14.34
N LEU A 345 19.03 -2.65 -13.46
CA LEU A 345 20.06 -2.30 -12.47
C LEU A 345 21.39 -1.79 -13.05
N SER A 346 21.47 -1.50 -14.34
CA SER A 346 22.65 -0.84 -14.88
C SER A 346 22.68 0.63 -14.43
N LEU A 347 23.82 1.02 -13.87
CA LEU A 347 24.11 2.39 -13.43
C LEU A 347 25.02 3.07 -14.45
N TYR A 348 24.76 4.34 -14.71
CA TYR A 348 25.47 5.16 -15.67
C TYR A 348 25.81 6.52 -15.06
N TRP A 349 26.86 7.12 -15.58
CA TRP A 349 27.23 8.52 -15.32
C TRP A 349 27.58 9.16 -16.66
N LEU A 350 26.80 10.17 -17.07
CA LEU A 350 26.96 10.83 -18.38
C LEU A 350 26.90 9.80 -19.52
N GLY A 351 25.96 8.84 -19.45
CA GLY A 351 25.81 7.77 -20.44
C GLY A 351 26.88 6.67 -20.39
N ASN A 352 27.93 6.81 -19.58
CA ASN A 352 28.95 5.79 -19.41
C ASN A 352 28.53 4.76 -18.36
N LYS A 353 28.49 3.48 -18.72
CA LYS A 353 28.12 2.41 -17.81
C LYS A 353 29.17 2.26 -16.70
N LEU A 354 28.74 2.38 -15.46
CA LEU A 354 29.58 2.17 -14.29
C LEU A 354 29.82 0.67 -14.06
N GLN A 355 31.04 0.33 -13.66
CA GLN A 355 31.36 -1.04 -13.23
C GLN A 355 30.69 -1.32 -11.88
N SER A 356 29.96 -2.43 -11.78
CA SER A 356 29.40 -2.92 -10.53
C SER A 356 30.17 -4.14 -10.06
N THR A 357 30.50 -4.18 -8.77
CA THR A 357 31.06 -5.35 -8.09
C THR A 357 30.04 -6.05 -7.19
N VAL A 358 28.81 -5.54 -7.14
CA VAL A 358 27.76 -6.01 -6.22
C VAL A 358 26.57 -6.55 -7.01
N ASN A 359 26.10 -7.74 -6.62
CA ASN A 359 24.84 -8.30 -7.08
C ASN A 359 23.70 -7.59 -6.35
N LEU A 360 23.11 -6.61 -7.01
CA LEU A 360 21.96 -5.86 -6.49
C LEU A 360 20.67 -6.66 -6.68
N PRO A 361 19.70 -6.58 -5.75
CA PRO A 361 18.37 -7.13 -6.03
C PRO A 361 17.70 -6.40 -7.20
N PRO A 362 16.89 -7.09 -8.01
CA PRO A 362 16.10 -6.49 -9.10
C PRO A 362 15.17 -5.40 -8.57
N PHE A 363 14.72 -4.50 -9.44
CA PHE A 363 13.59 -3.63 -9.14
C PHE A 363 12.31 -4.45 -9.13
N PRO A 364 11.44 -4.37 -8.09
CA PRO A 364 10.12 -4.98 -8.17
C PRO A 364 9.31 -4.32 -9.29
N VAL A 365 8.36 -5.05 -9.89
CA VAL A 365 7.42 -4.45 -10.85
C VAL A 365 6.50 -3.52 -10.07
N MET A 366 6.83 -2.24 -10.09
CA MET A 366 6.06 -1.22 -9.39
C MET A 366 5.94 0.05 -10.23
N PRO A 367 4.87 0.83 -10.01
CA PRO A 367 4.72 2.14 -10.63
C PRO A 367 5.86 3.06 -10.22
N ILE A 368 6.40 3.81 -11.17
CA ILE A 368 7.59 4.64 -10.97
C ILE A 368 7.41 5.63 -9.81
N LYS A 369 6.20 6.15 -9.63
CA LYS A 369 5.85 7.08 -8.54
C LYS A 369 5.98 6.50 -7.13
N GLN A 370 6.18 5.19 -6.96
CA GLN A 370 6.39 4.53 -5.66
C GLN A 370 7.88 4.46 -5.28
N ILE A 371 8.78 4.70 -6.23
CA ILE A 371 10.24 4.63 -6.05
C ILE A 371 10.71 5.84 -5.23
N ARG A 372 11.58 5.63 -4.24
CA ARG A 372 12.23 6.71 -3.49
C ARG A 372 13.71 6.42 -3.38
N VAL A 373 14.55 7.44 -3.53
CA VAL A 373 15.99 7.33 -3.34
C VAL A 373 16.39 8.09 -2.09
N ASN A 374 17.08 7.42 -1.18
CA ASN A 374 17.69 8.04 -0.02
C ASN A 374 19.21 7.98 -0.16
N VAL A 375 19.89 9.10 0.07
CA VAL A 375 21.34 9.22 -0.04
C VAL A 375 21.89 9.81 1.24
N SER A 376 23.03 9.29 1.70
CA SER A 376 23.68 9.74 2.92
C SER A 376 24.89 10.61 2.60
N SER A 377 24.84 11.90 2.91
CA SER A 377 25.93 12.84 2.62
C SER A 377 27.27 12.51 3.28
N ASP A 378 27.31 11.80 4.41
CA ASP A 378 28.54 11.40 5.12
C ASP A 378 28.90 9.91 4.94
N GLY A 379 28.22 9.22 4.03
CA GLY A 379 28.41 7.78 3.77
C GLY A 379 27.95 6.82 4.89
N LYS A 380 27.19 7.28 5.89
CA LYS A 380 26.66 6.43 6.99
C LYS A 380 25.19 6.05 6.80
N LYS A 381 24.77 4.92 7.39
CA LYS A 381 23.38 4.46 7.30
C LYS A 381 22.39 5.38 8.05
N GLY A 382 22.79 5.92 9.20
CA GLY A 382 21.93 6.72 10.07
C GLY A 382 21.56 8.11 9.56
N THR A 383 22.20 8.55 8.47
CA THR A 383 22.10 9.90 7.88
C THR A 383 21.47 9.88 6.49
N LEU A 384 20.88 8.74 6.10
CA LEU A 384 20.15 8.61 4.85
C LEU A 384 18.97 9.58 4.83
N GLN A 385 18.93 10.44 3.81
CA GLN A 385 17.85 11.39 3.60
C GLN A 385 17.27 11.24 2.19
N LEU A 386 15.97 11.46 2.08
CA LEU A 386 15.26 11.43 0.80
C LEU A 386 15.86 12.46 -0.15
N ARG A 387 16.11 12.04 -1.39
CA ARG A 387 16.58 12.92 -2.46
C ARG A 387 15.52 13.08 -3.55
N PRO A 388 15.43 14.28 -4.16
CA PRO A 388 14.69 14.46 -5.40
C PRO A 388 15.22 13.50 -6.47
N ILE A 389 14.29 12.99 -7.27
CA ILE A 389 14.56 12.09 -8.38
C ILE A 389 13.73 12.51 -9.57
N GLN A 390 14.24 12.21 -10.75
CA GLN A 390 13.54 12.40 -12.02
C GLN A 390 13.37 11.04 -12.69
N TYR A 391 12.22 10.83 -13.33
CA TYR A 391 11.96 9.65 -14.15
C TYR A 391 11.91 10.09 -15.59
N GLU A 392 12.81 9.53 -16.39
CA GLU A 392 12.99 9.95 -17.78
C GLU A 392 12.83 8.78 -18.73
N ASN A 393 12.21 9.04 -19.86
CA ASN A 393 12.13 8.13 -20.99
C ASN A 393 13.38 8.32 -21.85
N TRP A 394 14.21 7.28 -21.93
CA TRP A 394 15.44 7.30 -22.72
C TRP A 394 15.29 6.41 -23.95
N THR A 395 15.78 6.87 -25.09
CA THR A 395 15.82 6.10 -26.34
C THR A 395 17.25 5.94 -26.84
N ALA A 396 17.51 4.87 -27.59
CA ALA A 396 18.80 4.64 -28.23
C ALA A 396 18.78 5.30 -29.61
N VAL A 397 19.80 6.09 -29.92
CA VAL A 397 19.97 6.78 -31.20
C VAL A 397 21.35 6.46 -31.74
N SER A 398 21.43 6.20 -33.05
CA SER A 398 22.72 6.13 -33.75
C SER A 398 23.22 7.53 -34.03
N TRP A 399 24.34 7.92 -33.45
CA TRP A 399 25.00 9.19 -33.68
C TRP A 399 26.45 8.95 -34.08
N HIS A 400 26.83 9.33 -35.31
CA HIS A 400 28.17 9.05 -35.87
C HIS A 400 28.63 7.60 -35.71
N ASN A 401 27.78 6.62 -36.04
CA ASN A 401 28.03 5.18 -35.87
C ASN A 401 28.25 4.71 -34.42
N LEU A 402 27.97 5.57 -33.44
CA LEU A 402 27.94 5.22 -32.02
C LEU A 402 26.49 5.12 -31.56
N GLN A 403 26.16 4.04 -30.85
CA GLN A 403 24.87 3.91 -30.18
C GLN A 403 24.93 4.67 -28.85
N ILE A 404 24.22 5.80 -28.80
CA ILE A 404 24.10 6.61 -27.58
C ILE A 404 22.67 6.54 -27.06
N ARG A 405 22.49 6.71 -25.74
CA ARG A 405 21.17 6.81 -25.13
C ARG A 405 20.92 8.25 -24.72
N LEU A 406 19.77 8.79 -25.12
CA LEU A 406 19.39 10.18 -24.89
C LEU A 406 18.01 10.26 -24.21
N PRO A 407 17.82 11.22 -23.29
CA PRO A 407 16.50 11.49 -22.72
C PRO A 407 15.59 12.17 -23.76
N VAL A 408 14.35 11.68 -23.86
CA VAL A 408 13.32 12.19 -24.79
C VAL A 408 12.23 12.97 -24.06
N GLY A 409 12.03 12.69 -22.77
CA GLY A 409 11.06 13.38 -21.94
C GLY A 409 10.84 12.71 -20.59
N LEU A 410 9.89 13.22 -19.81
CA LEU A 410 9.52 12.64 -18.52
C LEU A 410 8.67 11.39 -18.71
N SER A 411 8.85 10.40 -17.83
CA SER A 411 8.04 9.18 -17.81
C SER A 411 6.66 9.44 -17.19
N ASP A 412 5.62 8.78 -17.72
CA ASP A 412 4.28 8.80 -17.12
C ASP A 412 4.33 8.14 -15.73
N PRO A 413 3.93 8.86 -14.64
CA PRO A 413 3.97 8.37 -13.27
C PRO A 413 3.12 7.12 -13.01
N GLN A 414 2.22 6.77 -13.93
CA GLN A 414 1.40 5.57 -13.86
C GLN A 414 2.06 4.35 -14.53
N MET A 415 3.18 4.50 -15.22
CA MET A 415 3.90 3.36 -15.79
C MET A 415 4.70 2.61 -14.73
N ASP A 416 4.88 1.31 -14.96
CA ASP A 416 5.81 0.50 -14.19
C ASP A 416 7.27 0.81 -14.56
N PHE A 417 8.18 0.60 -13.61
CA PHE A 417 9.61 0.74 -13.84
C PHE A 417 10.19 -0.48 -14.56
N VAL A 418 9.82 -0.67 -15.82
CA VAL A 418 10.22 -1.80 -16.67
C VAL A 418 10.99 -1.33 -17.90
N ALA A 419 11.72 -2.26 -18.52
CA ALA A 419 12.30 -2.00 -19.85
C ALA A 419 11.16 -1.92 -20.89
N GLY A 420 11.10 -0.83 -21.64
CA GLY A 420 10.10 -0.63 -22.69
C GLY A 420 10.66 -0.99 -24.06
N THR A 421 9.75 -1.10 -25.05
CA THR A 421 10.11 -1.41 -26.44
C THR A 421 10.63 -0.19 -27.20
N LEU A 422 10.07 1.00 -26.93
CA LEU A 422 10.43 2.27 -27.57
C LEU A 422 11.25 3.19 -26.65
N PHE A 423 10.88 3.22 -25.37
CA PHE A 423 11.51 4.04 -24.35
C PHE A 423 11.84 3.18 -23.13
N ASN A 424 13.03 3.38 -22.58
CA ASN A 424 13.42 2.77 -21.32
C ASN A 424 13.34 3.81 -20.22
N THR A 425 12.48 3.56 -19.24
CA THR A 425 12.40 4.40 -18.05
C THR A 425 13.71 4.32 -17.27
N THR A 426 14.29 5.48 -17.02
CA THR A 426 15.57 5.64 -16.32
C THR A 426 15.35 6.55 -15.12
N LEU A 427 15.85 6.11 -13.97
CA LEU A 427 15.83 6.87 -12.74
C LEU A 427 17.07 7.75 -12.68
N VAL A 428 16.88 9.06 -12.59
CA VAL A 428 17.96 10.04 -12.51
C VAL A 428 17.96 10.66 -11.12
N PHE A 429 19.10 10.62 -10.44
CA PHE A 429 19.24 11.12 -9.08
C PHE A 429 20.65 11.62 -8.82
N GLN A 430 20.81 12.46 -7.80
CA GLN A 430 22.09 13.09 -7.47
C GLN A 430 22.73 12.47 -6.23
N VAL A 431 24.06 12.34 -6.28
CA VAL A 431 24.91 11.90 -5.16
C VAL A 431 25.98 12.96 -4.91
N GLN A 432 26.08 13.42 -3.67
CA GLN A 432 26.99 14.50 -3.29
C GLN A 432 28.17 13.96 -2.49
N PHE A 433 29.37 14.48 -2.77
CA PHE A 433 30.58 14.19 -1.99
C PHE A 433 31.10 15.50 -1.38
N SER A 434 30.49 15.91 -0.27
CA SER A 434 30.70 17.24 0.31
C SER A 434 32.08 17.45 0.96
N ALA A 435 32.88 16.40 1.15
CA ALA A 435 34.21 16.50 1.74
C ALA A 435 35.22 15.53 1.11
N ARG A 436 36.51 15.87 1.23
CA ARG A 436 37.63 15.09 0.67
C ARG A 436 37.72 13.67 1.23
N ASN A 437 37.48 13.50 2.53
CA ASN A 437 37.54 12.20 3.23
C ASN A 437 36.34 11.28 2.91
N ILE A 438 35.30 11.80 2.25
CA ILE A 438 34.13 11.03 1.84
C ILE A 438 34.44 10.46 0.46
N ILE A 439 34.81 9.17 0.43
CA ILE A 439 35.19 8.45 -0.80
C ILE A 439 34.04 7.53 -1.27
N LYS A 440 33.11 7.21 -0.36
CA LYS A 440 32.00 6.28 -0.59
C LYS A 440 30.69 6.87 -0.08
N GLN A 441 29.65 6.79 -0.90
CA GLN A 441 28.29 7.28 -0.59
C GLN A 441 27.32 6.12 -0.60
N ILE A 442 26.52 5.96 0.45
CA ILE A 442 25.45 4.93 0.51
C ILE A 442 24.18 5.51 -0.12
N SER A 443 23.61 4.74 -1.05
CA SER A 443 22.30 5.00 -1.64
C SER A 443 21.37 3.82 -1.37
N LEU A 444 20.17 4.13 -0.88
CA LEU A 444 19.08 3.17 -0.73
C LEU A 444 17.92 3.56 -1.62
N ASN A 445 17.52 2.68 -2.50
CA ASN A 445 16.22 2.77 -3.14
C ASN A 445 15.19 2.01 -2.31
N SER A 446 14.18 2.71 -1.79
CA SER A 446 13.10 2.13 -0.97
C SER A 446 11.76 2.35 -1.62
N THR A 447 10.84 1.41 -1.42
CA THR A 447 9.44 1.56 -1.86
C THR A 447 8.65 2.35 -0.82
N CYS A 448 7.96 3.41 -1.25
CA CYS A 448 7.05 4.17 -0.38
C CYS A 448 5.64 4.12 -0.97
N CYS A 449 4.77 3.32 -0.36
CA CYS A 449 3.42 3.14 -0.85
C CYS A 449 2.53 4.37 -0.60
N CYS A 450 1.89 4.82 -1.68
CA CYS A 450 0.57 5.46 -1.77
C CYS A 450 0.15 6.41 -0.64
N GLY A 451 0.30 7.70 -0.94
CA GLY A 451 -0.46 8.80 -0.36
C GLY A 451 0.25 9.46 0.82
N GLY A 452 1.02 10.49 0.48
CA GLY A 452 1.03 11.74 1.23
C GLY A 452 0.65 12.81 0.22
N ALA A 453 -0.43 13.52 0.48
CA ALA A 453 -0.57 14.87 -0.05
C ALA A 453 0.46 15.70 0.70
N THR A 454 1.69 15.77 0.20
CA THR A 454 2.46 17.00 0.34
C THR A 454 1.94 17.91 -0.74
N THR A 455 1.21 18.95 -0.32
CA THR A 455 0.87 20.12 -1.11
C THR A 455 2.06 20.52 -1.97
N TRP A 456 2.00 20.19 -3.27
CA TRP A 456 2.73 20.91 -4.28
C TRP A 456 2.02 22.26 -4.43
N THR A 457 2.45 23.26 -3.67
CA THR A 457 2.28 24.64 -4.13
C THR A 457 3.20 24.82 -5.33
N PRO A 458 2.67 25.03 -6.55
CA PRO A 458 3.51 25.40 -7.67
C PRO A 458 4.17 26.74 -7.32
N VAL A 459 5.50 26.77 -7.25
CA VAL A 459 6.24 28.01 -7.29
C VAL A 459 5.96 28.60 -8.67
N ARG A 460 5.07 29.60 -8.72
CA ARG A 460 4.96 30.49 -9.88
C ARG A 460 6.33 31.12 -10.06
N SER A 461 7.04 30.74 -11.12
CA SER A 461 8.15 31.54 -11.62
C SER A 461 7.56 32.87 -12.11
N THR A 462 7.64 33.90 -11.28
CA THR A 462 7.53 35.28 -11.76
C THR A 462 8.72 35.53 -12.66
N SER A 463 8.49 35.48 -13.97
CA SER A 463 9.38 36.12 -14.93
C SER A 463 9.33 37.63 -14.68
N GLN A 464 10.32 38.17 -13.97
CA GLN A 464 10.66 39.58 -14.13
C GLN A 464 11.69 39.65 -15.26
N ARG A 465 11.21 40.09 -16.43
CA ARG A 465 12.01 40.87 -17.36
C ARG A 465 11.93 42.33 -16.88
N GLY A 466 13.10 42.95 -16.79
CA GLY A 466 13.37 44.32 -16.39
C GLY A 466 14.87 44.42 -16.28
#